data_AF-T0TDX5-F1
#
_entry.id   AF-T0TDX5-F1
#
_cell.length_a   1.000
_cell.length_b   1.000
_cell.length_c   1.000
_cell.angle_alpha   90.00
_cell.angle_beta   90.00
_cell.angle_gamma   90.00
#
_symmetry.space_group_name_H-M   'P 1'
#
loop_
_entity.id
_entity.type
_entity.pdbx_description
1 polymer ?
#
loop_
_entity_poly.entity_id
_entity_poly.type
_entity_poly.pdbx_seq_one_letter_code
_entity_poly.pdbx_strand_id
1 'polypeptide(L)'
;MTSTENSNQINLLKSSQSDNQVTKPSIAENTVRVHFQAVTDDNYTQYGLWTWGAVAEPSDGNNWPAAATPFSANQKDDFGYYIDLTQAASHGDIGYLLLKNGEKTSDSDQTIKFLSKDVNEVWVALDFTAYSYKPLADDRLIRINYKRDDGNYDGWGLWAWGDVAAQFGTWPTDALDFTQEGDYGRYIDLPLSKLLESNIGFY
;
A
#
# COMPACT_ATOMS: atom_id res chain seq x y z
N MET A 1 35.33 -31.88 -26.21
CA MET A 1 34.70 -30.56 -26.11
C MET A 1 33.24 -30.80 -25.79
N THR A 2 32.87 -30.73 -24.51
CA THR A 2 31.51 -30.91 -24.03
C THR A 2 31.06 -29.57 -23.47
N SER A 3 30.19 -28.90 -24.20
CA SER A 3 29.57 -27.62 -23.82
C SER A 3 28.45 -27.88 -22.82
N THR A 4 28.60 -27.30 -21.64
CA THR A 4 27.59 -27.28 -20.58
C THR A 4 26.53 -26.22 -20.92
N GLU A 5 25.30 -26.63 -21.18
CA GLU A 5 24.14 -25.73 -21.21
C GLU A 5 23.70 -25.46 -19.76
N ASN A 6 24.01 -24.27 -19.25
CA ASN A 6 23.45 -23.78 -17.99
C ASN A 6 22.06 -23.19 -18.26
N SER A 7 21.03 -23.95 -17.91
CA SER A 7 19.65 -23.46 -17.83
C SER A 7 19.51 -22.56 -16.58
N ASN A 8 19.53 -21.24 -16.77
CA ASN A 8 19.15 -20.28 -15.73
C ASN A 8 17.62 -20.22 -15.62
N GLN A 9 17.03 -21.14 -14.87
CA GLN A 9 15.64 -20.97 -14.41
C GLN A 9 15.62 -19.98 -13.25
N ILE A 10 15.23 -18.74 -13.55
CA ILE A 10 14.83 -17.79 -12.50
C ILE A 10 13.46 -18.26 -12.00
N ASN A 11 13.42 -18.76 -10.78
CA ASN A 11 12.17 -19.01 -10.05
C ASN A 11 11.49 -17.68 -9.77
N LEU A 12 10.74 -17.15 -10.75
CA LEU A 12 9.65 -16.23 -10.46
C LEU A 12 8.72 -16.99 -9.51
N LEU A 13 8.53 -16.45 -8.31
CA LEU A 13 7.51 -16.91 -7.38
C LEU A 13 6.16 -16.80 -8.11
N LYS A 14 5.73 -17.89 -8.74
CA LYS A 14 4.33 -18.06 -9.15
C LYS A 14 3.55 -18.09 -7.85
N SER A 15 2.99 -16.96 -7.46
CA SER A 15 1.87 -16.97 -6.53
C SER A 15 0.81 -17.86 -7.16
N SER A 16 0.51 -18.96 -6.49
CA SER A 16 -0.63 -19.79 -6.85
C SER A 16 -1.86 -18.92 -6.66
N GLN A 17 -2.49 -18.53 -7.76
CA GLN A 17 -3.80 -17.89 -7.73
C GLN A 17 -4.78 -18.83 -7.04
N SER A 18 -5.14 -18.50 -5.80
CA SER A 18 -6.48 -18.76 -5.31
C SER A 18 -7.37 -17.68 -5.92
N ASP A 19 -8.31 -18.12 -6.74
CA ASP A 19 -9.32 -17.32 -7.44
C ASP A 19 -10.40 -16.82 -6.45
N ASN A 20 -9.96 -16.18 -5.37
CA ASN A 20 -10.81 -15.45 -4.45
C ASN A 20 -10.49 -13.97 -4.66
N GLN A 21 -11.19 -13.32 -5.58
CA GLN A 21 -11.35 -11.88 -5.50
C GLN A 21 -12.10 -11.58 -4.20
N VAL A 22 -11.34 -11.43 -3.10
CA VAL A 22 -11.82 -10.74 -1.91
C VAL A 22 -12.05 -9.32 -2.37
N THR A 23 -13.29 -9.01 -2.78
CA THR A 23 -13.66 -7.66 -3.20
C THR A 23 -13.39 -6.73 -2.04
N LYS A 24 -12.43 -5.82 -2.23
CA LYS A 24 -12.07 -4.79 -1.26
C LYS A 24 -13.35 -4.03 -0.85
N PRO A 25 -13.61 -3.84 0.45
CA PRO A 25 -14.79 -3.11 0.89
C PRO A 25 -14.82 -1.71 0.29
N SER A 26 -15.96 -1.31 -0.28
CA SER A 26 -16.15 0.03 -0.85
C SER A 26 -15.92 1.11 0.22
N ILE A 27 -15.40 2.26 -0.20
CA ILE A 27 -15.23 3.45 0.64
C ILE A 27 -16.36 4.43 0.29
N ALA A 28 -17.02 4.98 1.30
CA ALA A 28 -18.10 5.94 1.09
C ALA A 28 -17.59 7.23 0.45
N GLU A 29 -18.47 8.00 -0.19
CA GLU A 29 -18.12 9.32 -0.69
C GLU A 29 -17.58 10.21 0.45
N ASN A 30 -16.63 11.09 0.11
CA ASN A 30 -15.97 12.01 1.05
C ASN A 30 -15.31 11.30 2.25
N THR A 31 -14.96 10.02 2.12
CA THR A 31 -14.31 9.25 3.18
C THR A 31 -12.90 8.89 2.76
N VAL A 32 -11.97 8.98 3.71
CA VAL A 32 -10.62 8.41 3.58
C VAL A 32 -10.51 7.18 4.48
N ARG A 33 -10.02 6.07 3.93
CA ARG A 33 -9.61 4.90 4.71
C ARG A 33 -8.15 5.05 5.12
N VAL A 34 -7.89 5.01 6.42
CA VAL A 34 -6.53 5.10 6.96
C VAL A 34 -6.16 3.77 7.58
N HIS A 35 -5.17 3.10 6.99
CA HIS A 35 -4.64 1.81 7.40
C HIS A 35 -3.44 1.98 8.33
N PHE A 36 -3.35 1.16 9.38
CA PHE A 36 -2.29 1.25 10.39
C PHE A 36 -1.57 -0.09 10.57
N GLN A 37 -0.27 -0.11 10.27
CA GLN A 37 0.55 -1.33 10.39
C GLN A 37 0.71 -1.81 11.84
N ALA A 38 0.67 -0.88 12.81
CA ALA A 38 0.85 -1.19 14.23
C ALA A 38 -0.35 -1.93 14.86
N VAL A 39 -1.51 -1.92 14.21
CA VAL A 39 -2.76 -2.44 14.75
C VAL A 39 -3.06 -3.79 14.08
N THR A 40 -3.10 -4.85 14.89
CA THR A 40 -3.17 -6.25 14.43
C THR A 40 -4.23 -7.04 15.19
N ASP A 41 -4.47 -8.29 14.77
CA ASP A 41 -5.48 -9.19 15.39
C ASP A 41 -5.26 -9.38 16.90
N ASP A 42 -4.00 -9.33 17.34
CA ASP A 42 -3.62 -9.54 18.74
C ASP A 42 -3.90 -8.33 19.63
N ASN A 43 -4.10 -7.14 19.04
CA ASN A 43 -4.05 -5.89 19.81
C ASN A 43 -5.14 -4.86 19.46
N TYR A 44 -5.91 -5.03 18.38
CA TYR A 44 -6.78 -3.96 17.88
C TYR A 44 -7.76 -3.38 18.91
N THR A 45 -8.26 -4.20 19.84
CA THR A 45 -9.18 -3.76 20.91
C THR A 45 -8.53 -2.81 21.92
N GLN A 46 -7.21 -2.72 21.95
CA GLN A 46 -6.44 -1.80 22.80
C GLN A 46 -6.22 -0.46 22.11
N TYR A 47 -6.43 -0.38 20.79
CA TYR A 47 -6.13 0.81 20.01
C TYR A 47 -7.37 1.66 19.75
N GLY A 48 -7.14 2.97 19.65
CA GLY A 48 -8.12 3.94 19.19
C GLY A 48 -7.45 5.09 18.44
N LEU A 49 -8.20 5.74 17.56
CA LEU A 49 -7.73 6.87 16.76
C LEU A 49 -8.38 8.15 17.23
N TRP A 50 -7.56 9.07 17.72
CA TRP A 50 -7.98 10.42 18.05
C TRP A 50 -7.72 11.33 16.86
N THR A 51 -8.70 12.14 16.43
CA THR A 51 -8.59 12.94 15.20
C THR A 51 -9.06 14.38 15.37
N TRP A 52 -8.49 15.27 14.56
CA TRP A 52 -8.89 16.67 14.42
C TRP A 52 -8.52 17.21 13.02
N GLY A 53 -8.83 18.48 12.75
CA GLY A 53 -8.57 19.10 11.45
C GLY A 53 -9.70 18.81 10.47
N ALA A 54 -9.39 18.38 9.25
CA ALA A 54 -10.36 18.20 8.16
C ALA A 54 -11.21 16.92 8.25
N VAL A 55 -11.65 16.53 9.45
CA VAL A 55 -12.62 15.45 9.69
C VAL A 55 -13.99 16.04 10.00
N ALA A 56 -15.06 15.38 9.56
CA ALA A 56 -16.43 15.83 9.82
C ALA A 56 -16.77 15.82 11.31
N GLU A 57 -16.34 14.78 12.03
CA GLU A 57 -16.59 14.57 13.45
C GLU A 57 -15.24 14.40 14.18
N PRO A 58 -14.60 15.49 14.63
CA PRO A 58 -13.36 15.41 15.40
C PRO A 58 -13.60 14.80 16.79
N SER A 59 -12.56 14.22 17.38
CA SER A 59 -12.61 13.69 18.74
C SER A 59 -12.89 14.81 19.76
N ASP A 60 -13.80 14.55 20.71
CA ASP A 60 -14.19 15.54 21.74
C ASP A 60 -13.07 15.76 22.77
N GLY A 61 -12.44 16.93 22.70
CA GLY A 61 -11.37 17.36 23.60
C GLY A 61 -11.71 17.35 25.09
N ASN A 62 -12.98 17.37 25.47
CA ASN A 62 -13.39 17.28 26.88
C ASN A 62 -13.44 15.85 27.40
N ASN A 63 -13.31 14.86 26.52
CA ASN A 63 -13.48 13.44 26.85
C ASN A 63 -12.24 12.63 26.46
N TRP A 64 -11.06 13.20 26.70
CA TRP A 64 -9.79 12.49 26.52
C TRP A 64 -9.60 11.38 27.57
N PRO A 65 -9.11 10.17 27.19
CA PRO A 65 -8.87 9.67 25.83
C PRO A 65 -10.09 8.92 25.25
N ALA A 66 -11.21 8.85 25.98
CA ALA A 66 -12.37 8.01 25.68
C ALA A 66 -13.11 8.36 24.37
N ALA A 67 -12.93 9.57 23.82
CA ALA A 67 -13.49 9.97 22.53
C ALA A 67 -12.66 9.55 21.30
N ALA A 68 -11.60 8.75 21.48
CA ALA A 68 -10.90 8.13 20.35
C ALA A 68 -11.78 7.06 19.69
N THR A 69 -11.80 7.04 18.36
CA THR A 69 -12.55 6.05 17.58
C THR A 69 -11.90 4.68 17.72
N PRO A 70 -12.60 3.65 18.23
CA PRO A 70 -12.03 2.31 18.38
C PRO A 70 -11.92 1.60 17.03
N PHE A 71 -10.96 0.68 16.92
CA PHE A 71 -10.87 -0.22 15.76
C PHE A 71 -11.90 -1.35 15.85
N SER A 72 -12.45 -1.74 14.70
CA SER A 72 -13.42 -2.84 14.59
C SER A 72 -12.77 -4.13 14.08
N ALA A 73 -13.20 -5.28 14.58
CA ALA A 73 -12.72 -6.61 14.15
C ALA A 73 -12.86 -6.86 12.64
N ASN A 74 -13.80 -6.17 11.99
CA ASN A 74 -14.11 -6.33 10.57
C ASN A 74 -13.40 -5.31 9.67
N GLN A 75 -12.63 -4.38 10.26
CA GLN A 75 -11.91 -3.34 9.53
C GLN A 75 -10.42 -3.65 9.51
N LYS A 76 -10.06 -4.70 8.79
CA LYS A 76 -8.68 -5.12 8.59
C LYS A 76 -8.43 -5.63 7.19
N ASP A 77 -7.17 -5.56 6.78
CA ASP A 77 -6.60 -6.23 5.62
C ASP A 77 -5.23 -6.84 5.98
N ASP A 78 -4.44 -7.20 4.98
CA ASP A 78 -3.12 -7.80 5.15
C ASP A 78 -2.02 -6.77 5.50
N PHE A 79 -2.31 -5.46 5.49
CA PHE A 79 -1.42 -4.44 6.03
C PHE A 79 -1.62 -4.22 7.54
N GLY A 80 -2.87 -4.28 7.99
CA GLY A 80 -3.25 -4.08 9.39
C GLY A 80 -4.73 -3.74 9.52
N TYR A 81 -5.07 -3.01 10.58
CA TYR A 81 -6.44 -2.50 10.75
C TYR A 81 -6.58 -1.09 10.18
N TYR A 82 -7.80 -0.73 9.78
CA TYR A 82 -8.10 0.57 9.21
C TYR A 82 -9.30 1.25 9.87
N ILE A 83 -9.37 2.57 9.73
CA ILE A 83 -10.54 3.38 10.08
C ILE A 83 -10.94 4.22 8.87
N ASP A 84 -12.23 4.25 8.60
CA ASP A 84 -12.85 5.12 7.60
C ASP A 84 -13.23 6.45 8.26
N LEU A 85 -12.58 7.54 7.83
CA LEU A 85 -12.81 8.90 8.33
C LEU A 85 -13.58 9.72 7.29
N THR A 86 -14.76 10.20 7.66
CA THR A 86 -15.48 11.17 6.82
C THR A 86 -14.77 12.52 6.88
N GLN A 87 -14.42 13.07 5.72
CA GLN A 87 -13.79 14.38 5.61
C GLN A 87 -14.80 15.51 5.86
N ALA A 88 -14.30 16.62 6.40
CA ALA A 88 -15.07 17.85 6.48
C ALA A 88 -15.40 18.39 5.07
N ALA A 89 -16.41 19.27 4.97
CA ALA A 89 -16.80 19.89 3.70
C ALA A 89 -15.64 20.69 3.04
N SER A 90 -14.73 21.22 3.85
CA SER A 90 -13.47 21.79 3.37
C SER A 90 -12.37 20.72 3.42
N HIS A 91 -11.84 20.33 2.25
CA HIS A 91 -10.65 19.49 2.17
C HIS A 91 -9.47 20.14 2.89
N GLY A 92 -8.69 19.34 3.59
CA GLY A 92 -7.49 19.77 4.28
C GLY A 92 -6.79 18.60 4.95
N ASP A 93 -5.75 18.92 5.71
CA ASP A 93 -4.98 17.94 6.45
C ASP A 93 -5.77 17.41 7.64
N ILE A 94 -5.60 16.12 7.94
CA ILE A 94 -6.17 15.47 9.12
C ILE A 94 -5.06 15.28 10.14
N GLY A 95 -5.22 15.86 11.32
CA GLY A 95 -4.35 15.59 12.45
C GLY A 95 -4.84 14.36 13.21
N TYR A 96 -3.92 13.52 13.70
CA TYR A 96 -4.29 12.35 14.48
C TYR A 96 -3.27 11.97 15.56
N LEU A 97 -3.75 11.19 16.53
CA LEU A 97 -2.95 10.41 17.46
C LEU A 97 -3.47 8.98 17.46
N LEU A 98 -2.54 8.03 17.31
CA LEU A 98 -2.83 6.63 17.58
C LEU A 98 -2.66 6.40 19.08
N LEU A 99 -3.71 5.92 19.74
CA LEU A 99 -3.72 5.65 21.17
C LEU A 99 -3.73 4.15 21.41
N LYS A 100 -2.98 3.70 22.42
CA LYS A 100 -3.03 2.33 22.93
C LYS A 100 -3.34 2.38 24.43
N ASN A 101 -4.41 1.72 24.84
CA ASN A 101 -4.92 1.74 26.22
C ASN A 101 -5.10 3.17 26.76
N GLY A 102 -5.47 4.12 25.90
CA GLY A 102 -5.67 5.53 26.25
C GLY A 102 -4.41 6.40 26.28
N GLU A 103 -3.23 5.84 26.01
CA GLU A 103 -1.96 6.57 25.96
C GLU A 103 -1.50 6.78 24.52
N LYS A 104 -0.79 7.89 24.25
CA LYS A 104 -0.20 8.15 22.91
C LYS A 104 0.85 7.09 22.58
N THR A 105 0.87 6.61 21.35
CA THR A 105 1.92 5.71 20.86
C THR A 105 3.08 6.43 20.16
N SER A 106 3.00 7.76 20.03
CA SER A 106 4.02 8.62 19.44
C SER A 106 4.29 9.84 20.33
N ASP A 107 5.53 10.35 20.29
CA ASP A 107 5.94 11.55 21.04
C ASP A 107 5.39 12.85 20.42
N SER A 108 5.09 12.83 19.13
CA SER A 108 4.51 13.95 18.39
C SER A 108 3.13 13.62 17.85
N ASP A 109 2.34 14.68 17.68
CA ASP A 109 1.09 14.63 16.93
C ASP A 109 1.39 14.35 15.45
N GLN A 110 0.57 13.52 14.83
CA GLN A 110 0.75 13.08 13.45
C GLN A 110 -0.19 13.83 12.51
N THR A 111 0.12 13.84 11.22
CA THR A 111 -0.69 14.52 10.21
C THR A 111 -0.72 13.73 8.91
N ILE A 112 -1.93 13.50 8.41
CA ILE A 112 -2.17 12.96 7.08
C ILE A 112 -2.29 14.13 6.12
N LYS A 113 -1.39 14.14 5.12
CA LYS A 113 -1.40 15.10 4.02
C LYS A 113 -1.81 14.40 2.74
N PHE A 114 -2.76 14.99 2.03
CA PHE A 114 -3.27 14.41 0.80
C PHE A 114 -2.50 14.94 -0.41
N LEU A 115 -2.08 14.05 -1.29
CA LEU A 115 -1.41 14.41 -2.55
C LEU A 115 -2.39 15.05 -3.55
N SER A 116 -3.66 14.65 -3.51
CA SER A 116 -4.75 15.22 -4.30
C SER A 116 -6.10 14.96 -3.61
N LYS A 117 -7.17 15.57 -4.13
CA LYS A 117 -8.54 15.35 -3.63
C LYS A 117 -9.10 13.95 -3.92
N ASP A 118 -8.48 13.24 -4.87
CA ASP A 118 -8.92 11.92 -5.31
C ASP A 118 -8.35 10.80 -4.43
N VAL A 119 -7.38 11.12 -3.55
CA VAL A 119 -6.85 10.17 -2.58
C VAL A 119 -7.91 9.88 -1.52
N ASN A 120 -8.37 8.64 -1.50
CA ASN A 120 -9.31 8.12 -0.50
C ASN A 120 -8.71 7.02 0.38
N GLU A 121 -7.42 6.72 0.24
CA GLU A 121 -6.71 5.74 1.06
C GLU A 121 -5.31 6.20 1.45
N VAL A 122 -4.91 5.88 2.69
CA VAL A 122 -3.60 6.19 3.26
C VAL A 122 -3.12 5.01 4.10
N TRP A 123 -1.84 4.67 3.98
CA TRP A 123 -1.19 3.61 4.77
C TRP A 123 -0.15 4.21 5.69
N VAL A 124 -0.30 3.99 6.99
CA VAL A 124 0.60 4.46 8.04
C VAL A 124 1.46 3.30 8.53
N ALA A 125 2.76 3.38 8.27
CA ALA A 125 3.74 2.39 8.72
C ALA A 125 4.06 2.51 10.22
N LEU A 126 4.83 1.57 10.76
CA LEU A 126 5.19 1.52 12.19
C LEU A 126 5.90 2.79 12.70
N ASP A 127 6.63 3.48 11.84
CA ASP A 127 7.36 4.72 12.13
C ASP A 127 6.50 5.99 11.91
N PHE A 128 5.20 5.81 11.68
CA PHE A 128 4.24 6.87 11.31
C PHE A 128 4.47 7.51 9.94
N THR A 129 5.34 6.95 9.09
CA THR A 129 5.41 7.37 7.69
C THR A 129 4.09 7.04 7.00
N ALA A 130 3.46 8.05 6.39
CA ALA A 130 2.21 7.93 5.66
C ALA A 130 2.46 7.83 4.14
N TYR A 131 1.85 6.84 3.51
CA TYR A 131 1.93 6.56 2.08
C TYR A 131 0.55 6.71 1.42
N SER A 132 0.53 7.22 0.19
CA SER A 132 -0.68 7.27 -0.67
C SER A 132 -0.97 5.95 -1.40
N TYR A 133 -0.13 4.95 -1.19
CA TYR A 133 -0.28 3.59 -1.70
C TYR A 133 0.23 2.61 -0.66
N LYS A 134 -0.29 1.39 -0.68
CA LYS A 134 0.16 0.33 0.20
C LYS A 134 1.64 0.01 -0.08
N PRO A 135 2.55 0.20 0.90
CA PRO A 135 3.95 -0.17 0.70
C PRO A 135 4.09 -1.70 0.58
N LEU A 136 5.08 -2.13 -0.20
CA LEU A 136 5.43 -3.56 -0.29
C LEU A 136 6.08 -4.01 1.03
N ALA A 137 5.76 -5.22 1.46
CA ALA A 137 6.37 -5.82 2.64
C ALA A 137 7.84 -6.24 2.42
N ASP A 138 8.24 -6.47 1.17
CA ASP A 138 9.59 -6.86 0.78
C ASP A 138 10.31 -5.68 0.12
N ASP A 139 11.33 -5.15 0.78
CA ASP A 139 12.14 -4.01 0.32
C ASP A 139 13.05 -4.35 -0.87
N ARG A 140 13.12 -5.63 -1.25
CA ARG A 140 13.83 -6.11 -2.43
C ARG A 140 13.00 -5.99 -3.70
N LEU A 141 11.75 -5.57 -3.59
CA LEU A 141 10.82 -5.47 -4.72
C LEU A 141 10.50 -4.00 -5.02
N ILE A 142 10.38 -3.70 -6.31
CA ILE A 142 9.69 -2.50 -6.79
C ILE A 142 8.46 -2.92 -7.58
N ARG A 143 7.32 -2.32 -7.28
CA ARG A 143 6.09 -2.53 -8.07
C ARG A 143 5.99 -1.50 -9.18
N ILE A 144 5.95 -1.96 -10.41
CA ILE A 144 5.62 -1.14 -11.57
C ILE A 144 4.14 -1.36 -11.90
N ASN A 145 3.33 -0.34 -11.67
CA ASN A 145 1.92 -0.35 -12.07
C ASN A 145 1.79 0.31 -13.45
N TYR A 146 1.05 -0.33 -14.36
CA TYR A 146 0.75 0.17 -15.68
C TYR A 146 -0.76 0.13 -15.90
N LYS A 147 -1.35 1.31 -16.09
CA LYS A 147 -2.79 1.47 -16.35
C LYS A 147 -3.01 1.84 -17.79
N ARG A 148 -3.97 1.17 -18.43
CA ARG A 148 -4.44 1.48 -19.77
C ARG A 148 -5.94 1.78 -19.76
N ASP A 149 -6.34 2.80 -20.50
CA ASP A 149 -7.75 3.21 -20.60
C ASP A 149 -8.60 2.16 -21.33
N ASP A 150 -8.02 1.44 -22.29
CA ASP A 150 -8.69 0.36 -23.03
C ASP A 150 -8.73 -0.97 -22.28
N GLY A 151 -8.01 -1.08 -21.15
CA GLY A 151 -7.86 -2.31 -20.38
C GLY A 151 -7.18 -3.47 -21.11
N ASN A 152 -6.67 -3.26 -22.33
CA ASN A 152 -6.10 -4.31 -23.16
C ASN A 152 -4.57 -4.33 -23.02
N TYR A 153 -4.04 -5.39 -22.40
CA TYR A 153 -2.60 -5.56 -22.19
C TYR A 153 -1.97 -6.56 -23.17
N ASP A 154 -2.71 -7.06 -24.15
CA ASP A 154 -2.17 -8.00 -25.14
C ASP A 154 -1.05 -7.33 -25.95
N GLY A 155 0.12 -7.98 -25.98
CA GLY A 155 1.32 -7.45 -26.63
C GLY A 155 2.05 -6.35 -25.86
N TRP A 156 1.61 -6.03 -24.63
CA TRP A 156 2.31 -5.13 -23.72
C TRP A 156 3.12 -5.92 -22.70
N GLY A 157 4.40 -5.57 -22.57
CA GLY A 157 5.29 -6.12 -21.57
C GLY A 157 6.24 -5.05 -21.04
N LEU A 158 6.82 -5.32 -19.88
CA LEU A 158 7.82 -4.48 -19.24
C LEU A 158 9.21 -4.94 -19.67
N TRP A 159 10.00 -4.02 -20.22
CA TRP A 159 11.43 -4.24 -20.40
C TRP A 159 12.22 -3.35 -19.44
N ALA A 160 12.99 -3.95 -18.54
CA ALA A 160 13.73 -3.23 -17.51
C ALA A 160 15.25 -3.46 -17.62
N TRP A 161 16.03 -2.52 -17.09
CA TRP A 161 17.49 -2.62 -17.01
C TRP A 161 18.02 -1.85 -15.80
N GLY A 162 19.34 -1.94 -15.58
CA GLY A 162 20.01 -1.36 -14.43
C GLY A 162 20.09 -2.35 -13.27
N ASP A 163 19.85 -1.89 -12.06
CA ASP A 163 19.96 -2.66 -10.83
C ASP A 163 18.72 -3.55 -10.56
N VAL A 164 18.33 -4.33 -11.56
CA VAL A 164 17.23 -5.32 -11.50
C VAL A 164 17.82 -6.74 -11.51
N ALA A 165 17.19 -7.67 -10.80
CA ALA A 165 17.65 -9.07 -10.77
C ALA A 165 17.24 -9.85 -12.02
N ALA A 166 16.17 -9.43 -12.69
CA ALA A 166 15.73 -10.00 -13.95
C ALA A 166 16.76 -9.75 -15.06
N GLN A 167 16.96 -10.72 -15.94
CA GLN A 167 17.85 -10.62 -17.10
C GLN A 167 16.99 -10.64 -18.36
N PHE A 168 17.14 -9.64 -19.21
CA PHE A 168 16.41 -9.50 -20.47
C PHE A 168 17.38 -9.75 -21.62
N GLY A 169 17.16 -10.82 -22.40
CA GLY A 169 18.07 -11.24 -23.46
C GLY A 169 17.60 -10.80 -24.85
N THR A 170 16.47 -11.33 -25.29
CA THR A 170 15.95 -11.17 -26.65
C THR A 170 14.82 -10.13 -26.68
N TRP A 171 15.07 -9.01 -27.35
CA TRP A 171 14.04 -8.00 -27.59
C TRP A 171 13.10 -8.41 -28.75
N PRO A 172 11.77 -8.24 -28.64
CA PRO A 172 11.00 -7.84 -27.45
C PRO A 172 10.51 -9.03 -26.60
N THR A 173 10.83 -10.27 -26.98
CA THR A 173 10.17 -11.48 -26.46
C THR A 173 10.41 -11.77 -24.99
N ASP A 174 11.50 -11.26 -24.43
CA ASP A 174 11.84 -11.47 -23.01
C ASP A 174 11.25 -10.39 -22.09
N ALA A 175 10.45 -9.46 -22.63
CA ALA A 175 9.69 -8.53 -21.81
C ALA A 175 8.78 -9.28 -20.83
N LEU A 176 8.63 -8.75 -19.62
CA LEU A 176 7.77 -9.36 -18.60
C LEU A 176 6.31 -8.98 -18.88
N ASP A 177 5.44 -9.98 -19.01
CA ASP A 177 4.03 -9.74 -19.24
C ASP A 177 3.33 -9.17 -17.98
N PHE A 178 2.49 -8.16 -18.20
CA PHE A 178 1.60 -7.64 -17.17
C PHE A 178 0.44 -8.62 -16.96
N THR A 179 0.62 -9.55 -16.02
CA THR A 179 -0.37 -10.60 -15.70
C THR A 179 -1.11 -10.37 -14.38
N GLN A 180 -0.52 -9.62 -13.45
CA GLN A 180 -1.14 -9.33 -12.15
C GLN A 180 -2.02 -8.09 -12.25
N GLU A 181 -3.18 -8.13 -11.60
CA GLU A 181 -4.12 -7.01 -11.53
C GLU A 181 -4.06 -6.35 -10.14
N GLY A 182 -4.18 -5.02 -10.10
CA GLY A 182 -4.27 -4.27 -8.85
C GLY A 182 -5.05 -2.97 -9.03
N ASP A 183 -5.13 -2.19 -7.95
CA ASP A 183 -5.94 -0.96 -7.88
C ASP A 183 -5.53 0.11 -8.92
N TYR A 184 -4.32 0.01 -9.46
CA TYR A 184 -3.72 0.98 -10.39
C TYR A 184 -3.45 0.41 -11.80
N GLY A 185 -4.25 -0.56 -12.23
CA GLY A 185 -4.08 -1.26 -13.51
C GLY A 185 -3.42 -2.62 -13.31
N ARG A 186 -2.62 -3.07 -14.28
CA ARG A 186 -1.81 -4.27 -14.07
C ARG A 186 -0.45 -3.92 -13.49
N TYR A 187 0.18 -4.87 -12.81
CA TYR A 187 1.47 -4.60 -12.19
C TYR A 187 2.45 -5.77 -12.32
N ILE A 188 3.73 -5.43 -12.13
CA ILE A 188 4.83 -6.39 -11.98
C ILE A 188 5.60 -6.00 -10.73
N ASP A 189 5.85 -6.98 -9.86
CA ASP A 189 6.81 -6.86 -8.77
C ASP A 189 8.16 -7.32 -9.28
N LEU A 190 9.08 -6.37 -9.46
CA LEU A 190 10.39 -6.59 -10.03
C LEU A 190 11.43 -6.69 -8.91
N PRO A 191 12.16 -7.80 -8.79
CA PRO A 191 13.23 -7.89 -7.80
C PRO A 191 14.42 -7.00 -8.17
N LEU A 192 14.91 -6.29 -7.17
CA LEU A 192 16.03 -5.37 -7.24
C LEU A 192 17.35 -6.06 -6.85
N SER A 193 18.46 -5.65 -7.44
CA SER A 193 19.78 -6.23 -7.13
C SER A 193 20.54 -5.47 -6.03
N LYS A 194 20.18 -4.21 -5.75
CA LYS A 194 20.81 -3.37 -4.72
C LYS A 194 19.81 -2.78 -3.71
N LEU A 195 18.65 -3.41 -3.52
CA LEU A 195 17.62 -2.94 -2.58
C LEU A 195 17.25 -1.47 -2.87
N LEU A 196 17.12 -0.66 -1.81
CA LEU A 196 16.80 0.77 -1.87
C LEU A 196 17.88 1.64 -2.57
N GLU A 197 19.07 1.11 -2.84
CA GLU A 197 20.13 1.83 -3.59
C GLU A 197 20.06 1.57 -5.11
N SER A 198 19.09 0.78 -5.58
CA SER A 198 18.98 0.39 -6.98
C SER A 198 18.61 1.58 -7.88
N ASN A 199 19.32 1.73 -9.00
CA ASN A 199 18.91 2.59 -10.11
C ASN A 199 18.39 1.74 -11.25
N ILE A 200 17.14 1.98 -11.68
CA ILE A 200 16.50 1.20 -12.74
C ILE A 200 16.04 2.11 -13.88
N GLY A 201 15.99 1.55 -15.09
CA GLY A 201 15.25 2.11 -16.21
C GLY A 201 14.29 1.06 -16.76
N PHE A 202 13.19 1.50 -17.37
CA PHE A 202 12.24 0.61 -18.04
C PHE A 202 11.47 1.32 -19.15
N TYR A 203 10.88 0.54 -20.05
CA TYR A 203 9.85 0.97 -21.01
C TYR A 203 8.86 -0.16 -21.33
#